data_AF-K2A3S0-F1
#
_entry.id   AF-K2A3S0-F1
#
_cell.length_a   1.000
_cell.length_b   1.000
_cell.length_c   1.000
_cell.angle_alpha   90.00
_cell.angle_beta   90.00
_cell.angle_gamma   90.00
#
_symmetry.space_group_name_H-M   'P 1'
#
loop_
_entity.id
_entity.type
_entity.pdbx_description
1 polymer ?
#
loop_
_entity_poly.entity_id
_entity_poly.type
_entity_poly.pdbx_seq_one_letter_code
_entity_poly.pdbx_strand_id
1 'polypeptide(L)'
;MPQLDGIRKINTNKIKSIKIKKSFHFGFYYKFKNVMIFLLALIISIFGLYLLVSNVSYLSSRANLIKQIYEGKYLILFQNNSELRSSGGFIGSFALAQTKMFQISKMDINTNIYKIDDKYDYILQIEPPEQMLKTVLGKRKYWAMRDSNWSPDYPTSAQKVAWFYRQEGGESVDGVFAINATVVADILKITGPIDIKQKKLTISSDNFFEALFNEIENNYYNDPINVTINEPKEILKDIYPILLEKVKQKQYRWQVLKLIIKEFRENQIQLFSSNQLLENNFRWFGVAGEYKKVNNPDYLNINNANIGGNKSSFSINQKTSLNVFVDDNGTITDTLNIIRIHSGNDIWPDGDNISYQRIIVPDGAILINAELDGQDILKDVEITKESGKTVFGYRFDTSVGQTKSANITYQLPKKIKNINDYSLYWQKQSGVISDDLQVITNGQVIFSNAIRTNLELK
;
A
#
# COMPACT_ATOMS: atom_id res chain seq x y z
N MET A 1 -66.90 21.66 -25.92
CA MET A 1 -68.03 22.34 -25.25
C MET A 1 -69.33 21.72 -25.76
N PRO A 2 -70.34 21.58 -24.89
CA PRO A 2 -70.83 20.26 -24.48
C PRO A 2 -72.36 20.11 -24.59
N GLN A 3 -72.88 18.91 -24.31
CA GLN A 3 -74.21 18.76 -23.73
C GLN A 3 -74.09 18.08 -22.37
N LEU A 4 -74.50 18.83 -21.35
CA LEU A 4 -74.78 18.44 -19.97
C LEU A 4 -76.27 18.07 -19.90
N ASP A 5 -76.62 17.06 -19.10
CA ASP A 5 -77.81 17.00 -18.23
C ASP A 5 -77.80 15.60 -17.55
N GLY A 6 -78.05 15.40 -16.26
CA GLY A 6 -78.60 16.30 -15.26
C GLY A 6 -78.32 15.83 -13.83
N ILE A 7 -78.54 16.78 -12.93
CA ILE A 7 -78.36 16.74 -11.47
C ILE A 7 -79.62 16.19 -10.80
N ARG A 8 -79.47 15.48 -9.67
CA ARG A 8 -80.26 15.47 -8.40
C ARG A 8 -80.01 14.13 -7.68
N LYS A 9 -79.90 13.99 -6.36
CA LYS A 9 -80.11 14.86 -5.20
C LYS A 9 -79.39 14.19 -4.01
N ILE A 10 -78.94 15.02 -3.09
CA ILE A 10 -78.28 14.70 -1.82
C ILE A 10 -79.19 13.89 -0.90
N ASN A 11 -78.64 12.91 -0.16
CA ASN A 11 -79.16 12.58 1.16
C ASN A 11 -78.03 12.38 2.18
N THR A 12 -78.08 13.24 3.19
CA THR A 12 -77.22 13.34 4.37
C THR A 12 -77.58 12.26 5.38
N ASN A 13 -76.60 11.50 5.87
CA ASN A 13 -76.45 11.12 7.30
C ASN A 13 -75.37 10.05 7.50
N LYS A 14 -74.19 10.47 7.96
CA LYS A 14 -73.46 9.88 9.11
C LYS A 14 -72.14 10.61 9.33
N ILE A 15 -72.19 11.61 10.21
CA ILE A 15 -71.01 12.12 10.90
C ILE A 15 -70.68 11.11 12.01
N LYS A 16 -69.53 10.44 11.91
CA LYS A 16 -68.84 9.83 13.05
C LYS A 16 -67.34 10.10 12.94
N SER A 17 -66.89 11.03 13.80
CA SER A 17 -65.53 11.17 14.35
C SER A 17 -64.33 11.00 13.40
N ILE A 18 -63.82 12.12 12.90
CA ILE A 18 -62.44 12.20 12.39
C ILE A 18 -61.50 12.14 13.61
N LYS A 19 -60.89 10.98 13.87
CA LYS A 19 -59.68 10.89 14.70
C LYS A 19 -58.52 11.43 13.87
N ILE A 20 -57.97 12.58 14.27
CA ILE A 20 -56.66 13.04 13.81
C ILE A 20 -55.62 12.06 14.35
N LYS A 21 -55.22 11.07 13.53
CA LYS A 21 -53.97 10.34 13.75
C LYS A 21 -52.84 11.17 13.13
N LYS A 22 -52.18 11.99 13.95
CA LYS A 22 -50.77 12.34 13.71
C LYS A 22 -49.96 11.07 13.96
N SER A 23 -49.76 10.25 12.92
CA SER A 23 -48.66 9.29 12.91
C SER A 23 -47.49 9.94 12.17
N PHE A 24 -46.55 10.48 12.93
CA PHE A 24 -45.18 10.67 12.46
C PHE A 24 -44.63 9.28 12.13
N HIS A 25 -44.76 8.85 10.87
CA HIS A 25 -43.98 7.73 10.38
C HIS A 25 -42.60 8.26 10.01
N PHE A 26 -41.68 8.14 10.97
CA PHE A 26 -40.26 8.03 10.65
C PHE A 26 -40.08 6.82 9.74
N GLY A 27 -39.94 7.10 8.44
CA GLY A 27 -39.61 6.10 7.43
C GLY A 27 -38.20 5.56 7.66
N PHE A 28 -38.08 4.56 8.52
CA PHE A 28 -36.90 3.73 8.68
C PHE A 28 -36.76 2.81 7.46
N TYR A 29 -36.12 3.30 6.39
CA TYR A 29 -35.68 2.48 5.26
C TYR A 29 -34.35 3.02 4.72
N TYR A 30 -33.30 2.94 5.55
CA TYR A 30 -31.93 3.12 5.08
C TYR A 30 -31.52 1.91 4.24
N LYS A 31 -31.58 2.06 2.91
CA LYS A 31 -30.94 1.14 1.96
C LYS A 31 -29.42 1.22 2.14
N PHE A 32 -28.86 0.16 2.70
CA PHE A 32 -27.43 -0.12 2.79
C PHE A 32 -26.77 0.02 1.41
N LYS A 33 -25.86 0.99 1.25
CA LYS A 33 -24.92 1.07 0.14
C LYS A 33 -23.49 1.16 0.66
N ASN A 34 -22.64 0.37 -0.01
CA ASN A 34 -21.16 0.27 0.01
C ASN A 34 -20.54 -0.50 1.20
N VAL A 35 -19.48 -1.29 0.96
CA VAL A 35 -18.81 -2.18 1.93
C VAL A 35 -17.30 -2.08 1.98
N MET A 36 -16.65 -1.36 1.07
CA MET A 36 -15.45 -0.63 1.41
C MET A 36 -15.82 0.43 2.46
N ILE A 37 -17.06 0.95 2.40
CA ILE A 37 -17.71 1.59 3.55
C ILE A 37 -17.68 0.66 4.75
N PHE A 38 -18.12 -0.59 4.69
CA PHE A 38 -18.10 -1.48 5.84
C PHE A 38 -16.69 -1.92 6.26
N LEU A 39 -15.67 -2.01 5.40
CA LEU A 39 -14.32 -2.45 5.77
C LEU A 39 -13.50 -1.29 6.31
N LEU A 40 -13.52 -0.12 5.67
CA LEU A 40 -13.04 1.12 6.29
C LEU A 40 -13.90 1.48 7.50
N ALA A 41 -15.23 1.45 7.43
CA ALA A 41 -16.10 1.73 8.59
C ALA A 41 -15.94 0.67 9.67
N LEU A 42 -15.59 -0.58 9.39
CA LEU A 42 -15.32 -1.59 10.41
C LEU A 42 -13.92 -1.37 11.01
N ILE A 43 -12.92 -0.99 10.21
CA ILE A 43 -11.64 -0.50 10.73
C ILE A 43 -11.89 0.68 11.66
N ILE A 44 -12.62 1.69 11.18
CA ILE A 44 -13.05 2.91 11.87
C ILE A 44 -13.97 2.62 13.07
N SER A 45 -14.86 1.63 13.01
CA SER A 45 -15.82 1.29 14.07
C SER A 45 -15.20 0.40 15.12
N ILE A 46 -14.29 -0.51 14.76
CA ILE A 46 -13.43 -1.23 15.70
C ILE A 46 -12.55 -0.21 16.42
N PHE A 47 -12.01 0.77 15.68
CA PHE A 47 -11.25 1.89 16.24
C PHE A 47 -12.10 2.77 17.17
N GLY A 48 -13.31 3.13 16.74
CA GLY A 48 -14.28 3.91 17.52
C GLY A 48 -14.76 3.16 18.77
N LEU A 49 -14.99 1.86 18.68
CA LEU A 49 -15.38 1.01 19.81
C LEU A 49 -14.22 0.81 20.78
N TYR A 50 -12.98 0.63 20.30
CA TYR A 50 -11.78 0.64 21.13
C TYR A 50 -11.59 1.98 21.87
N LEU A 51 -11.86 3.11 21.21
CA LEU A 51 -11.83 4.44 21.84
C LEU A 51 -12.95 4.64 22.87
N LEU A 52 -14.07 3.92 22.77
CA LEU A 52 -15.15 3.94 23.77
C LEU A 52 -14.85 3.03 24.97
N VAL A 53 -14.10 1.94 24.78
CA VAL A 53 -13.82 0.92 25.81
C VAL A 53 -12.49 1.16 26.54
N SER A 54 -11.55 1.92 25.96
CA SER A 54 -10.28 2.26 26.62
C SER A 54 -10.48 3.36 27.69
N ASN A 55 -10.36 2.97 28.96
CA ASN A 55 -10.39 3.85 30.13
C ASN A 55 -9.14 4.74 30.21
N VAL A 56 -9.14 5.91 29.57
CA VAL A 56 -8.14 6.98 29.83
C VAL A 56 -8.76 8.37 29.65
N SER A 57 -8.45 9.26 30.59
CA SER A 57 -9.02 10.57 30.93
C SER A 57 -8.77 11.74 29.96
N TYR A 58 -8.95 11.56 28.65
CA TYR A 58 -8.87 12.67 27.68
C TYR A 58 -10.04 12.68 26.68
N LEU A 59 -11.16 13.29 27.06
CA LEU A 59 -12.40 13.36 26.28
C LEU A 59 -12.34 14.34 25.08
N SER A 60 -11.61 15.46 25.21
CA SER A 60 -11.55 16.50 24.17
C SER A 60 -10.69 16.10 22.96
N SER A 61 -9.59 15.40 23.18
CA SER A 61 -8.72 14.88 22.12
C SER A 61 -9.39 13.74 21.32
N ARG A 62 -10.27 12.96 21.96
CA ARG A 62 -11.11 11.95 21.30
C ARG A 62 -12.20 12.56 20.42
N ALA A 63 -12.76 13.71 20.76
CA ALA A 63 -13.75 14.37 19.93
C ALA A 63 -13.18 14.75 18.55
N ASN A 64 -11.95 15.29 18.50
CA ASN A 64 -11.28 15.62 17.24
C ASN A 64 -10.87 14.38 16.43
N LEU A 65 -10.46 13.31 17.12
CA LEU A 65 -10.14 12.01 16.51
C LEU A 65 -11.38 11.36 15.87
N ILE A 66 -12.47 11.26 16.64
CA ILE A 66 -13.76 10.76 16.17
C ILE A 66 -14.28 11.65 15.04
N LYS A 67 -14.09 12.98 15.12
CA LYS A 67 -14.50 13.93 14.08
C LYS A 67 -13.80 13.66 12.75
N GLN A 68 -12.47 13.51 12.72
CA GLN A 68 -11.76 13.24 11.47
C GLN A 68 -12.25 11.95 10.82
N ILE A 69 -12.45 10.91 11.62
CA ILE A 69 -12.94 9.62 11.12
C ILE A 69 -14.42 9.72 10.67
N TYR A 70 -15.23 10.46 11.42
CA TYR A 70 -16.64 10.71 11.15
C TYR A 70 -16.82 11.50 9.86
N GLU A 71 -16.01 12.52 9.64
CA GLU A 71 -16.03 13.42 8.49
C GLU A 71 -14.60 13.89 8.15
N GLY A 72 -13.98 13.21 7.19
CA GLY A 72 -12.61 13.48 6.76
C GLY A 72 -12.38 13.13 5.30
N LYS A 73 -11.29 13.65 4.74
CA LYS A 73 -10.85 13.44 3.36
C LYS A 73 -9.61 12.57 3.33
N TYR A 74 -9.64 11.49 2.56
CA TYR A 74 -8.58 10.51 2.52
C TYR A 74 -8.16 10.26 1.08
N LEU A 75 -6.86 10.31 0.84
CA LEU A 75 -6.28 9.87 -0.41
C LEU A 75 -6.00 8.38 -0.32
N ILE A 76 -6.57 7.58 -1.22
CA ILE A 76 -6.36 6.13 -1.27
C ILE A 76 -5.51 5.82 -2.49
N LEU A 77 -4.30 5.32 -2.27
CA LEU A 77 -3.34 4.95 -3.31
C LEU A 77 -3.55 3.49 -3.70
N PHE A 78 -3.74 3.24 -5.00
CA PHE A 78 -3.77 1.90 -5.56
C PHE A 78 -2.39 1.62 -6.15
N GLN A 79 -1.58 0.91 -5.38
CA GLN A 79 -0.17 0.70 -5.66
C GLN A 79 0.04 -0.56 -6.50
N ASN A 80 0.66 -0.43 -7.67
CA ASN A 80 1.01 -1.56 -8.52
C ASN A 80 2.35 -2.17 -8.08
N ASN A 81 2.32 -3.23 -7.27
CA ASN A 81 3.53 -3.86 -6.75
C ASN A 81 4.22 -4.84 -7.71
N SER A 82 3.76 -4.97 -8.97
CA SER A 82 4.61 -5.50 -10.05
C SER A 82 5.65 -4.47 -10.54
N GLU A 83 5.48 -3.21 -10.17
CA GLU A 83 6.46 -2.13 -10.27
C GLU A 83 6.82 -1.67 -8.85
N LEU A 84 7.58 -2.49 -8.13
CA LEU A 84 7.85 -2.29 -6.71
C LEU A 84 8.56 -0.95 -6.45
N ARG A 85 8.11 -0.25 -5.41
CA ARG A 85 8.67 0.97 -4.83
C ARG A 85 8.97 0.74 -3.34
N SER A 86 9.55 1.72 -2.69
CA SER A 86 10.08 1.55 -1.35
C SER A 86 9.02 1.34 -0.26
N SER A 87 7.86 1.96 -0.38
CA SER A 87 6.73 1.74 0.53
C SER A 87 5.49 1.16 -0.19
N GLY A 88 5.69 0.13 -1.01
CA GLY A 88 4.64 -0.57 -1.76
C GLY A 88 4.90 -0.57 -3.26
N GLY A 89 3.85 -0.56 -4.07
CA GLY A 89 3.96 -0.46 -5.54
C GLY A 89 3.96 0.95 -6.12
N PHE A 90 4.11 1.05 -7.44
CA PHE A 90 3.99 2.29 -8.21
C PHE A 90 2.59 2.92 -8.07
N ILE A 91 2.51 4.25 -7.92
CA ILE A 91 1.24 4.98 -7.76
C ILE A 91 0.70 5.36 -9.14
N GLY A 92 0.08 4.41 -9.83
CA GLY A 92 -0.51 4.63 -11.15
C GLY A 92 -1.94 5.16 -11.15
N SER A 93 -2.63 5.07 -10.01
CA SER A 93 -4.03 5.49 -9.79
C SER A 93 -4.31 5.71 -8.31
N PHE A 94 -5.31 6.52 -8.01
CA PHE A 94 -5.72 6.80 -6.63
C PHE A 94 -7.20 7.19 -6.57
N ALA A 95 -7.74 7.28 -5.35
CA ALA A 95 -9.07 7.83 -5.12
C ALA A 95 -9.04 8.89 -4.03
N LEU A 96 -9.83 9.96 -4.22
CA LEU A 96 -10.18 10.87 -3.14
C LEU A 96 -11.48 10.37 -2.51
N ALA A 97 -11.38 9.90 -1.26
CA ALA A 97 -12.51 9.45 -0.45
C ALA A 97 -12.91 10.53 0.56
N GLN A 98 -14.21 10.72 0.75
CA GLN A 98 -14.75 11.54 1.84
C GLN A 98 -15.58 10.65 2.75
N THR A 99 -15.39 10.76 4.06
CA THR A 99 -16.24 10.11 5.05
C THR A 99 -17.33 11.07 5.56
N LYS A 100 -18.47 10.51 5.94
CA LYS A 100 -19.54 11.15 6.69
C LYS A 100 -20.24 10.07 7.52
N MET A 101 -20.47 10.32 8.82
CA MET A 101 -21.06 9.32 9.72
C MET A 101 -20.32 7.98 9.72
N PHE A 102 -18.98 8.02 9.71
CA PHE A 102 -18.10 6.84 9.67
C PHE A 102 -18.18 6.03 8.37
N GLN A 103 -18.81 6.56 7.33
CA GLN A 103 -19.01 5.89 6.05
C GLN A 103 -18.43 6.72 4.91
N ILE A 104 -17.85 6.09 3.89
CA ILE A 104 -17.42 6.78 2.67
C ILE A 104 -18.65 7.35 1.94
N SER A 105 -18.89 8.65 2.05
CA SER A 105 -20.00 9.34 1.40
C SER A 105 -19.73 9.64 -0.07
N LYS A 106 -18.46 9.82 -0.44
CA LYS A 106 -18.02 10.13 -1.81
C LYS A 106 -16.68 9.45 -2.10
N MET A 107 -16.51 9.00 -3.34
CA MET A 107 -15.26 8.44 -3.84
C MET A 107 -15.05 8.83 -5.29
N ASP A 108 -14.03 9.64 -5.53
CA ASP A 108 -13.63 10.07 -6.87
C ASP A 108 -12.34 9.34 -7.27
N ILE A 109 -12.43 8.41 -8.22
CA ILE A 109 -11.29 7.59 -8.65
C ILE A 109 -10.61 8.25 -9.86
N ASN A 110 -9.32 8.55 -9.70
CA ASN A 110 -8.44 8.95 -10.79
C ASN A 110 -7.70 7.73 -11.34
N THR A 111 -7.83 7.50 -12.64
CA THR A 111 -7.35 6.31 -13.35
C THR A 111 -6.08 6.55 -14.16
N ASN A 112 -5.57 7.78 -14.16
CA ASN A 112 -4.32 8.11 -14.81
C ASN A 112 -3.58 9.23 -14.06
N ILE A 113 -2.58 8.84 -13.26
CA ILE A 113 -1.72 9.77 -12.54
C ILE A 113 -1.05 10.79 -13.48
N TYR A 114 -0.75 10.37 -14.72
CA TYR A 114 -0.02 11.20 -15.68
C TYR A 114 -0.79 12.42 -16.17
N LYS A 115 -2.12 12.36 -16.17
CA LYS A 115 -2.94 13.54 -16.50
C LYS A 115 -2.81 14.67 -15.50
N ILE A 116 -2.48 14.33 -14.26
CA ILE A 116 -2.26 15.29 -13.20
C ILE A 116 -0.80 15.71 -13.27
N ASP A 117 0.12 14.77 -13.11
CA ASP A 117 1.53 15.12 -12.92
C ASP A 117 2.19 15.76 -14.14
N ASP A 118 1.95 15.31 -15.38
CA ASP A 118 2.60 15.86 -16.59
C ASP A 118 2.29 17.35 -16.76
N LYS A 119 1.12 17.79 -16.30
CA LYS A 119 0.75 19.22 -16.30
C LYS A 119 1.63 20.05 -15.37
N TYR A 120 2.02 19.48 -14.23
CA TYR A 120 2.77 20.18 -13.18
C TYR A 120 4.26 19.85 -13.17
N ASP A 121 4.71 18.76 -13.80
CA ASP A 121 6.13 18.39 -13.90
C ASP A 121 6.94 19.55 -14.49
N TYR A 122 6.44 20.19 -15.55
CA TYR A 122 7.09 21.36 -16.18
C TYR A 122 7.04 22.63 -15.33
N ILE A 123 6.04 22.75 -14.45
CA ILE A 123 5.79 23.96 -13.65
C ILE A 123 6.59 23.90 -12.34
N LEU A 124 6.53 22.77 -11.63
CA LEU A 124 7.11 22.61 -10.29
C LEU A 124 8.60 22.30 -10.36
N GLN A 125 9.04 21.53 -11.36
CA GLN A 125 10.44 21.17 -11.59
C GLN A 125 11.15 20.63 -10.34
N ILE A 126 10.44 19.89 -9.49
CA ILE A 126 11.00 19.36 -8.25
C ILE A 126 12.06 18.32 -8.59
N GLU A 127 13.27 18.50 -8.06
CA GLU A 127 14.33 17.51 -8.24
C GLU A 127 13.99 16.24 -7.44
N PRO A 128 14.10 15.05 -8.05
CA PRO A 128 13.97 13.80 -7.31
C PRO A 128 15.20 13.57 -6.42
N PRO A 129 15.09 12.67 -5.44
CA PRO A 129 16.25 12.23 -4.66
C PRO A 129 17.39 11.79 -5.59
N GLU A 130 18.63 12.17 -5.26
CA GLU A 130 19.81 11.92 -6.11
C GLU A 130 19.95 10.43 -6.46
N GLN A 131 19.59 9.56 -5.51
CA GLN A 131 19.60 8.10 -5.66
C GLN A 131 18.63 7.61 -6.75
N MET A 132 17.47 8.27 -6.85
CA MET A 132 16.49 8.00 -7.89
C MET A 132 17.04 8.44 -9.25
N LEU A 133 17.65 9.64 -9.34
CA LEU A 133 18.24 10.14 -10.59
C LEU A 133 19.31 9.20 -11.16
N LYS A 134 20.14 8.59 -10.30
CA LYS A 134 21.22 7.66 -10.70
C LYS A 134 20.68 6.35 -11.29
N THR A 135 19.41 6.02 -11.04
CA THR A 135 18.87 4.70 -11.34
C THR A 135 17.73 4.74 -12.37
N VAL A 136 17.01 5.85 -12.50
CA VAL A 136 15.98 6.03 -13.53
C VAL A 136 16.64 6.04 -14.91
N LEU A 137 16.27 5.12 -15.80
CA LEU A 137 16.79 4.99 -17.18
C LEU A 137 16.31 6.10 -18.16
N GLY A 138 15.92 7.27 -17.65
CA GLY A 138 15.72 8.49 -18.43
C GLY A 138 14.28 8.99 -18.66
N LYS A 139 14.22 10.12 -19.39
CA LYS A 139 13.12 11.01 -19.80
C LYS A 139 12.39 11.83 -18.74
N ARG A 140 12.12 11.32 -17.54
CA ARG A 140 11.41 12.11 -16.51
C ARG A 140 12.39 12.76 -15.54
N LYS A 141 12.72 14.03 -15.83
CA LYS A 141 13.68 14.83 -15.07
C LYS A 141 13.18 15.23 -13.68
N TYR A 142 11.86 15.33 -13.51
CA TYR A 142 11.23 15.90 -12.32
C TYR A 142 10.47 14.85 -11.53
N TRP A 143 10.47 15.06 -10.21
CA TRP A 143 9.76 14.26 -9.24
C TRP A 143 8.31 14.69 -9.15
N ALA A 144 7.42 13.71 -9.03
CA ALA A 144 5.98 13.93 -8.96
C ALA A 144 5.30 12.90 -8.06
N MET A 145 4.00 13.06 -7.85
CA MET A 145 3.20 12.20 -6.98
C MET A 145 3.38 10.70 -7.27
N ARG A 146 3.45 10.32 -8.54
CA ARG A 146 3.60 8.92 -9.02
C ARG A 146 4.74 8.12 -8.37
N ASP A 147 5.85 8.78 -8.04
CA ASP A 147 7.08 8.20 -7.48
C ASP A 147 7.43 8.82 -6.12
N SER A 148 6.47 9.52 -5.49
CA SER A 148 6.68 10.20 -4.21
C SER A 148 6.76 9.25 -3.01
N ASN A 149 6.45 7.96 -3.21
CA ASN A 149 6.60 6.90 -2.22
C ASN A 149 8.02 6.31 -2.15
N TRP A 150 9.02 7.18 -2.25
CA TRP A 150 10.46 6.85 -2.24
C TRP A 150 10.99 6.48 -0.85
N SER A 151 10.48 7.11 0.20
CA SER A 151 10.89 6.75 1.56
C SER A 151 10.29 5.39 1.93
N PRO A 152 11.05 4.48 2.55
CA PRO A 152 10.50 3.20 2.94
C PRO A 152 9.75 3.30 4.28
N ASP A 153 9.95 4.39 5.02
CA ASP A 153 9.09 4.81 6.12
C ASP A 153 7.80 5.40 5.55
N TYR A 154 6.70 4.65 5.67
CA TYR A 154 5.45 5.04 4.99
C TYR A 154 4.86 6.36 5.46
N PRO A 155 4.88 6.75 6.76
CA PRO A 155 4.43 8.08 7.16
C PRO A 155 5.17 9.20 6.42
N THR A 156 6.49 9.06 6.22
CA THR A 156 7.29 10.01 5.44
C THR A 156 6.84 10.06 3.97
N SER A 157 6.67 8.90 3.34
CA SER A 157 6.16 8.80 1.96
C SER A 157 4.74 9.35 1.82
N ALA A 158 3.84 9.04 2.76
CA ALA A 158 2.46 9.50 2.78
C ALA A 158 2.34 11.02 2.92
N GLN A 159 3.19 11.64 3.74
CA GLN A 159 3.29 13.10 3.82
C GLN A 159 3.75 13.70 2.49
N LYS A 160 4.74 13.08 1.85
CA LYS A 160 5.24 13.54 0.55
C LYS A 160 4.19 13.40 -0.56
N VAL A 161 3.46 12.29 -0.57
CA VAL A 161 2.31 12.07 -1.45
C VAL A 161 1.25 13.16 -1.23
N ALA A 162 0.83 13.41 0.02
CA ALA A 162 -0.18 14.42 0.32
C ALA A 162 0.27 15.82 -0.12
N TRP A 163 1.57 16.13 0.05
CA TRP A 163 2.16 17.37 -0.41
C TRP A 163 2.11 17.48 -1.94
N PHE A 164 2.57 16.46 -2.68
CA PHE A 164 2.52 16.45 -4.14
C PHE A 164 1.09 16.53 -4.66
N TYR A 165 0.16 15.77 -4.09
CA TYR A 165 -1.25 15.85 -4.46
C TYR A 165 -1.78 17.29 -4.39
N ARG A 166 -1.43 18.02 -3.33
CA ARG A 166 -1.80 19.45 -3.20
C ARG A 166 -1.07 20.35 -4.20
N GLN A 167 0.22 20.13 -4.46
CA GLN A 167 0.97 20.92 -5.44
C GLN A 167 0.48 20.69 -6.88
N GLU A 168 0.00 19.49 -7.16
CA GLU A 168 -0.51 19.08 -8.47
C GLU A 168 -2.02 19.36 -8.62
N GLY A 169 -2.54 20.34 -7.89
CA GLY A 169 -3.90 20.87 -8.02
C GLY A 169 -4.99 20.11 -7.25
N GLY A 170 -4.61 19.12 -6.45
CA GLY A 170 -5.49 18.47 -5.48
C GLY A 170 -5.76 19.33 -4.24
N GLU A 171 -6.71 18.89 -3.43
CA GLU A 171 -7.01 19.54 -2.14
C GLU A 171 -6.18 18.97 -0.98
N SER A 172 -6.24 19.63 0.19
CA SER A 172 -5.64 19.06 1.40
C SER A 172 -6.45 17.85 1.87
N VAL A 173 -5.74 16.81 2.30
CA VAL A 173 -6.33 15.55 2.79
C VAL A 173 -5.94 15.32 4.24
N ASP A 174 -6.84 14.69 4.99
CA ASP A 174 -6.66 14.39 6.40
C ASP A 174 -5.81 13.12 6.62
N GLY A 175 -5.74 12.24 5.62
CA GLY A 175 -4.91 11.04 5.66
C GLY A 175 -4.63 10.45 4.28
N VAL A 176 -3.65 9.54 4.23
CA VAL A 176 -3.24 8.84 3.00
C VAL A 176 -3.15 7.34 3.29
N PHE A 177 -3.94 6.56 2.59
CA PHE A 177 -4.01 5.11 2.74
C PHE A 177 -3.46 4.44 1.50
N ALA A 178 -2.60 3.44 1.65
CA ALA A 178 -2.03 2.70 0.54
C ALA A 178 -2.53 1.27 0.57
N ILE A 179 -2.86 0.76 -0.62
CA ILE A 179 -3.31 -0.60 -0.84
C ILE A 179 -2.54 -1.15 -2.04
N ASN A 180 -1.72 -2.18 -1.80
CA ASN A 180 -1.04 -2.88 -2.88
C ASN A 180 -2.05 -3.70 -3.70
N ALA A 181 -1.83 -3.80 -5.01
CA ALA A 181 -2.75 -4.45 -5.96
C ALA A 181 -3.02 -5.93 -5.62
N THR A 182 -2.05 -6.63 -5.01
CA THR A 182 -2.19 -8.00 -4.50
C THR A 182 -3.34 -8.19 -3.53
N VAL A 183 -3.72 -7.16 -2.76
CA VAL A 183 -4.87 -7.21 -1.84
C VAL A 183 -6.16 -7.54 -2.58
N VAL A 184 -6.35 -7.01 -3.79
CA VAL A 184 -7.55 -7.27 -4.59
C VAL A 184 -7.60 -8.73 -5.03
N ALA A 185 -6.47 -9.27 -5.50
CA ALA A 185 -6.37 -10.68 -5.87
C ALA A 185 -6.69 -11.59 -4.66
N ASP A 186 -6.21 -11.25 -3.47
CA ASP A 186 -6.50 -12.00 -2.24
C ASP A 186 -7.98 -11.89 -1.82
N ILE A 187 -8.65 -10.75 -2.04
CA ILE A 187 -10.10 -10.64 -1.84
C ILE A 187 -10.85 -11.57 -2.82
N LEU A 188 -10.41 -11.62 -4.09
CA LEU A 188 -11.02 -12.47 -5.11
C LEU A 188 -10.90 -13.96 -4.79
N LYS A 189 -9.83 -14.40 -4.09
CA LYS A 189 -9.72 -15.78 -3.57
C LYS A 189 -10.86 -16.14 -2.62
N ILE A 190 -11.39 -15.16 -1.89
CA ILE A 190 -12.48 -15.34 -0.92
C ILE A 190 -13.84 -15.19 -1.60
N THR A 191 -14.00 -14.14 -2.41
CA THR A 191 -15.31 -13.78 -2.98
C THR A 191 -15.63 -14.47 -4.30
N GLY A 192 -14.67 -15.17 -4.89
CA GLY A 192 -14.72 -15.69 -6.25
C GLY A 192 -14.61 -14.60 -7.33
N PRO A 193 -14.54 -15.01 -8.60
CA PRO A 193 -14.26 -14.13 -9.74
C PRO A 193 -15.35 -13.09 -10.00
N ILE A 194 -14.97 -11.99 -10.66
CA ILE A 194 -15.84 -10.89 -11.12
C ILE A 194 -16.09 -11.02 -12.61
N ASP A 195 -17.35 -10.96 -13.02
CA ASP A 195 -17.75 -10.92 -14.43
C ASP A 195 -18.12 -9.49 -14.85
N ILE A 196 -17.35 -8.93 -15.78
CA ILE A 196 -17.57 -7.61 -16.37
C ILE A 196 -18.26 -7.82 -17.72
N LYS A 197 -19.59 -7.99 -17.67
CA LYS A 197 -20.40 -8.41 -18.83
C LYS A 197 -20.20 -7.53 -20.06
N GLN A 198 -20.11 -6.21 -19.87
CA GLN A 198 -19.92 -5.25 -20.95
C GLN A 198 -18.60 -5.42 -21.70
N LYS A 199 -17.58 -6.00 -21.06
CA LYS A 199 -16.25 -6.29 -21.64
C LYS A 199 -16.04 -7.76 -21.98
N LYS A 200 -17.03 -8.63 -21.73
CA LYS A 200 -16.90 -10.10 -21.84
C LYS A 200 -15.66 -10.64 -21.10
N LEU A 201 -15.34 -10.04 -19.96
CA LEU A 201 -14.13 -10.30 -19.20
C LEU A 201 -14.48 -10.89 -17.84
N THR A 202 -13.82 -11.98 -17.47
CA THR A 202 -13.90 -12.58 -16.13
C THR A 202 -12.55 -12.44 -15.43
N ILE A 203 -12.55 -11.82 -14.26
CA ILE A 203 -11.36 -11.54 -13.45
C ILE A 203 -11.42 -12.39 -12.18
N SER A 204 -10.48 -13.32 -12.04
CA SER A 204 -10.27 -14.17 -10.86
C SER A 204 -9.04 -13.71 -10.06
N SER A 205 -8.75 -14.38 -8.95
CA SER A 205 -7.50 -14.18 -8.22
C SER A 205 -6.26 -14.52 -9.05
N ASP A 206 -6.38 -15.48 -9.97
CA ASP A 206 -5.25 -16.11 -10.63
C ASP A 206 -4.84 -15.34 -11.88
N ASN A 207 -5.81 -14.73 -12.56
CA ASN A 207 -5.57 -13.93 -13.76
C ASN A 207 -5.62 -12.42 -13.50
N PHE A 208 -5.78 -11.96 -12.26
CA PHE A 208 -6.03 -10.54 -11.94
C PHE A 208 -5.07 -9.58 -12.63
N PHE A 209 -3.77 -9.80 -12.47
CA PHE A 209 -2.73 -8.94 -13.04
C PHE A 209 -2.66 -9.03 -14.57
N GLU A 210 -2.75 -10.22 -15.12
CA GLU A 210 -2.75 -10.45 -16.57
C GLU A 210 -3.98 -9.81 -17.23
N ALA A 211 -5.17 -10.00 -16.65
CA ALA A 211 -6.41 -9.43 -17.13
C ALA A 211 -6.40 -7.89 -17.09
N LEU A 212 -5.88 -7.31 -16.00
CA LEU A 212 -5.68 -5.86 -15.89
C LEU A 212 -4.71 -5.35 -16.95
N PHE A 213 -3.55 -5.99 -17.10
CA PHE A 213 -2.57 -5.61 -18.11
C PHE A 213 -3.18 -5.66 -19.51
N ASN A 214 -3.79 -6.77 -19.90
CA ASN A 214 -4.43 -6.93 -21.21
C ASN A 214 -5.50 -5.86 -21.45
N GLU A 215 -6.32 -5.55 -20.43
CA GLU A 215 -7.36 -4.54 -20.60
C GLU A 215 -6.78 -3.13 -20.74
N ILE A 216 -5.77 -2.77 -19.95
CA ILE A 216 -5.16 -1.43 -19.91
C ILE A 216 -4.27 -1.17 -21.13
N GLU A 217 -3.51 -2.17 -21.57
CA GLU A 217 -2.40 -1.97 -22.52
C GLU A 217 -2.78 -2.49 -23.92
N ASN A 218 -3.51 -3.61 -24.00
CA ASN A 218 -3.88 -4.21 -25.29
C ASN A 218 -5.27 -3.76 -25.75
N ASN A 219 -6.28 -3.72 -24.87
CA ASN A 219 -7.65 -3.42 -25.29
C ASN A 219 -7.97 -1.91 -25.28
N TYR A 220 -7.56 -1.19 -24.24
CA TYR A 220 -7.92 0.22 -24.07
C TYR A 220 -7.48 1.09 -25.25
N TYR A 221 -6.21 0.98 -25.64
CA TYR A 221 -5.61 1.81 -26.70
C TYR A 221 -5.96 1.39 -28.13
N ASN A 222 -6.70 0.29 -28.32
CA ASN A 222 -7.21 -0.11 -29.64
C ASN A 222 -8.34 0.80 -30.13
N ASP A 223 -9.00 1.54 -29.23
CA ASP A 223 -10.01 2.54 -29.58
C ASP A 223 -9.36 3.93 -29.70
N PRO A 224 -9.38 4.59 -30.87
CA PRO A 224 -8.82 5.94 -31.05
C PRO A 224 -9.42 7.00 -30.11
N ILE A 225 -10.67 6.83 -29.67
CA ILE A 225 -11.30 7.71 -28.68
C ILE A 225 -10.59 7.57 -27.34
N ASN A 226 -10.27 6.35 -26.92
CA ASN A 226 -9.56 6.06 -25.69
C ASN A 226 -8.11 6.59 -25.72
N VAL A 227 -7.44 6.56 -26.87
CA VAL A 227 -6.12 7.21 -27.02
C VAL A 227 -6.22 8.72 -26.72
N THR A 228 -7.30 9.36 -27.16
CA THR A 228 -7.55 10.80 -26.91
C THR A 228 -7.93 11.06 -25.45
N ILE A 229 -8.79 10.22 -24.87
CA ILE A 229 -9.22 10.35 -23.47
C ILE A 229 -8.07 10.06 -22.51
N ASN A 230 -7.23 9.06 -22.79
CA ASN A 230 -6.06 8.67 -22.01
C ASN A 230 -6.35 8.37 -20.52
N GLU A 231 -7.32 7.50 -20.24
CA GLU A 231 -7.70 6.98 -18.91
C GLU A 231 -7.62 5.44 -18.86
N PRO A 232 -6.44 4.85 -19.09
CA PRO A 232 -6.33 3.42 -19.38
C PRO A 232 -6.76 2.51 -18.21
N LYS A 233 -6.75 3.01 -16.96
CA LYS A 233 -7.19 2.24 -15.77
C LYS A 233 -8.68 2.38 -15.47
N GLU A 234 -9.52 2.76 -16.45
CA GLU A 234 -10.97 2.83 -16.29
C GLU A 234 -11.61 1.51 -15.85
N ILE A 235 -11.00 0.38 -16.20
CA ILE A 235 -11.38 -0.95 -15.70
C ILE A 235 -11.47 -1.01 -14.16
N LEU A 236 -10.72 -0.20 -13.42
CA LEU A 236 -10.82 -0.11 -11.96
C LEU A 236 -12.19 0.42 -11.51
N LYS A 237 -12.81 1.32 -12.28
CA LYS A 237 -14.17 1.84 -12.03
C LYS A 237 -15.25 0.78 -12.30
N ASP A 238 -14.99 -0.19 -13.17
CA ASP A 238 -15.87 -1.34 -13.42
C ASP A 238 -15.71 -2.41 -12.32
N ILE A 239 -14.47 -2.73 -11.93
CA ILE A 239 -14.15 -3.73 -10.90
C ILE A 239 -14.68 -3.30 -9.54
N TYR A 240 -14.41 -2.05 -9.16
CA TYR A 240 -14.69 -1.53 -7.82
C TYR A 240 -16.13 -1.80 -7.34
N PRO A 241 -17.20 -1.41 -8.05
CA PRO A 241 -18.57 -1.63 -7.58
C PRO A 241 -18.93 -3.12 -7.48
N ILE A 242 -18.40 -3.99 -8.34
CA ILE A 242 -18.72 -5.42 -8.30
C ILE A 242 -17.99 -6.11 -7.13
N LEU A 243 -16.69 -5.82 -6.97
CA LEU A 243 -15.91 -6.28 -5.82
C LEU A 243 -16.57 -5.82 -4.52
N LEU A 244 -17.01 -4.56 -4.50
CA LEU A 244 -17.74 -3.94 -3.40
C LEU A 244 -19.03 -4.67 -3.05
N GLU A 245 -19.84 -5.05 -4.04
CA GLU A 245 -21.06 -5.83 -3.81
C GLU A 245 -20.75 -7.24 -3.27
N LYS A 246 -19.69 -7.87 -3.78
CA LYS A 246 -19.22 -9.17 -3.31
C LYS A 246 -18.80 -9.14 -1.85
N VAL A 247 -17.92 -8.23 -1.44
CA VAL A 247 -17.45 -8.18 -0.05
C VAL A 247 -18.59 -7.91 0.95
N LYS A 248 -19.76 -7.38 0.52
CA LYS A 248 -20.93 -7.15 1.40
C LYS A 248 -21.61 -8.39 1.85
N GLN A 249 -21.51 -9.43 1.04
CA GLN A 249 -22.34 -10.60 1.23
C GLN A 249 -21.99 -11.18 2.59
N LYS A 250 -23.02 -11.41 3.42
CA LYS A 250 -22.85 -11.82 4.83
C LYS A 250 -21.94 -13.04 4.97
N GLN A 251 -21.96 -13.92 3.97
CA GLN A 251 -21.14 -15.14 3.90
C GLN A 251 -19.63 -14.91 3.80
N TYR A 252 -19.17 -13.73 3.35
CA TYR A 252 -17.74 -13.41 3.21
C TYR A 252 -17.22 -12.45 4.29
N ARG A 253 -18.12 -11.79 5.04
CA ARG A 253 -17.79 -10.69 5.96
C ARG A 253 -16.63 -11.01 6.91
N TRP A 254 -16.62 -12.20 7.49
CA TRP A 254 -15.60 -12.61 8.47
C TRP A 254 -14.27 -12.98 7.81
N GLN A 255 -14.32 -13.65 6.66
CA GLN A 255 -13.14 -14.02 5.90
C GLN A 255 -12.44 -12.76 5.36
N VAL A 256 -13.19 -11.80 4.83
CA VAL A 256 -12.65 -10.52 4.36
C VAL A 256 -12.07 -9.70 5.51
N LEU A 257 -12.70 -9.69 6.70
CA LEU A 257 -12.12 -9.05 7.88
C LEU A 257 -10.78 -9.69 8.28
N LYS A 258 -10.73 -11.02 8.36
CA LYS A 258 -9.49 -11.75 8.65
C LYS A 258 -8.41 -11.45 7.62
N LEU A 259 -8.78 -11.39 6.34
CA LEU A 259 -7.88 -11.02 5.27
C LEU A 259 -7.33 -9.62 5.48
N ILE A 260 -8.15 -8.61 5.73
CA ILE A 260 -7.66 -7.24 5.96
C ILE A 260 -6.68 -7.17 7.12
N ILE A 261 -6.95 -7.86 8.23
CA ILE A 261 -6.03 -7.92 9.37
C ILE A 261 -4.70 -8.56 8.96
N LYS A 262 -4.75 -9.63 8.17
CA LYS A 262 -3.56 -10.24 7.56
C LYS A 262 -2.83 -9.23 6.67
N GLU A 263 -3.51 -8.56 5.75
CA GLU A 263 -2.90 -7.58 4.83
C GLU A 263 -2.24 -6.40 5.55
N PHE A 264 -2.79 -5.95 6.68
CA PHE A 264 -2.11 -4.99 7.55
C PHE A 264 -0.82 -5.55 8.14
N ARG A 265 -0.86 -6.77 8.69
CA ARG A 265 0.32 -7.43 9.28
C ARG A 265 1.40 -7.75 8.25
N GLU A 266 1.01 -8.01 7.00
CA GLU A 266 1.91 -8.29 5.89
C GLU A 266 2.39 -7.02 5.17
N ASN A 267 2.08 -5.83 5.71
CA ASN A 267 2.38 -4.50 5.17
C ASN A 267 1.83 -4.29 3.75
N GLN A 268 0.72 -4.94 3.38
CA GLN A 268 0.05 -4.74 2.09
C GLN A 268 -0.97 -3.60 2.11
N ILE A 269 -1.41 -3.20 3.31
CA ILE A 269 -2.23 -2.01 3.54
C ILE A 269 -1.52 -1.16 4.61
N GLN A 270 -1.41 0.15 4.36
CA GLN A 270 -0.74 1.09 5.26
C GLN A 270 -1.57 2.36 5.41
N LEU A 271 -1.66 2.90 6.63
CA LEU A 271 -2.49 4.07 6.95
C LEU A 271 -1.64 5.20 7.51
N PHE A 272 -1.84 6.40 7.00
CA PHE A 272 -1.26 7.61 7.54
C PHE A 272 -2.36 8.63 7.85
N SER A 273 -2.18 9.38 8.95
CA SER A 273 -3.02 10.53 9.28
C SER A 273 -2.18 11.79 9.51
N SER A 274 -2.68 12.91 9.01
CA SER A 274 -2.15 14.25 9.35
C SER A 274 -2.44 14.64 10.81
N ASN A 275 -3.42 14.00 11.45
CA ASN A 275 -3.69 14.16 12.87
C ASN A 275 -2.75 13.27 13.70
N GLN A 276 -1.86 13.89 14.47
CA GLN A 276 -0.84 13.18 15.24
C GLN A 276 -1.39 12.15 16.23
N LEU A 277 -2.57 12.38 16.82
CA LEU A 277 -3.18 11.41 17.74
C LEU A 277 -3.65 10.16 17.00
N LEU A 278 -4.31 10.33 15.84
CA LEU A 278 -4.73 9.21 15.01
C LEU A 278 -3.52 8.45 14.46
N GLU A 279 -2.52 9.18 14.01
CA GLU A 279 -1.29 8.60 13.49
C GLU A 279 -0.53 7.80 14.56
N ASN A 280 -0.41 8.31 15.79
CA ASN A 280 0.19 7.57 16.89
C ASN A 280 -0.56 6.27 17.19
N ASN A 281 -1.90 6.28 17.07
CA ASN A 281 -2.68 5.05 17.19
C ASN A 281 -2.38 4.10 16.02
N PHE A 282 -2.31 4.57 14.77
CA PHE A 282 -1.92 3.74 13.63
C PHE A 282 -0.56 3.07 13.84
N ARG A 283 0.43 3.80 14.38
CA ARG A 283 1.73 3.23 14.77
C ARG A 283 1.61 2.17 15.86
N TRP A 284 0.81 2.45 16.89
CA TRP A 284 0.56 1.51 18.00
C TRP A 284 -0.06 0.20 17.52
N PHE A 285 -1.04 0.28 16.62
CA PHE A 285 -1.65 -0.90 15.98
C PHE A 285 -0.76 -1.57 14.93
N GLY A 286 0.39 -0.96 14.58
CA GLY A 286 1.30 -1.49 13.57
C GLY A 286 0.80 -1.38 12.13
N VAL A 287 -0.13 -0.47 11.86
CA VAL A 287 -0.71 -0.25 10.51
C VAL A 287 -0.17 0.98 9.81
N ALA A 288 0.67 1.78 10.49
CA ALA A 288 1.28 2.96 9.88
C ALA A 288 2.45 2.61 8.94
N GLY A 289 3.03 1.41 9.06
CA GLY A 289 4.15 0.97 8.21
C GLY A 289 5.39 1.85 8.35
N GLU A 290 5.59 2.41 9.54
CA GLU A 290 6.77 3.14 9.95
C GLU A 290 7.94 2.19 10.22
N TYR A 291 9.16 2.69 10.09
CA TYR A 291 10.33 1.94 10.52
C TYR A 291 10.40 1.86 12.04
N LYS A 292 10.50 0.62 12.55
CA LYS A 292 10.39 0.39 13.99
C LYS A 292 11.68 0.79 14.71
N LYS A 293 11.50 1.52 15.80
CA LYS A 293 12.52 1.72 16.83
C LYS A 293 12.50 0.50 17.74
N VAL A 294 13.51 -0.34 17.62
CA VAL A 294 13.63 -1.60 18.36
C VAL A 294 14.92 -1.62 19.16
N ASN A 295 14.90 -2.36 20.27
CA ASN A 295 16.04 -2.46 21.18
C ASN A 295 16.94 -3.66 20.88
N ASN A 296 16.59 -4.51 19.92
CA ASN A 296 17.40 -5.63 19.45
C ASN A 296 18.85 -5.17 19.12
N PRO A 297 19.86 -6.04 19.30
CA PRO A 297 21.20 -5.80 18.80
C PRO A 297 21.21 -5.50 17.30
N ASP A 298 20.43 -6.26 16.53
CA ASP A 298 20.33 -6.12 15.08
C ASP A 298 18.91 -5.77 14.59
N TYR A 299 18.86 -5.08 13.45
CA TYR A 299 17.67 -4.72 12.69
C TYR A 299 18.02 -4.84 11.21
N LEU A 300 17.16 -5.50 10.42
CA LEU A 300 17.38 -5.60 8.98
C LEU A 300 16.09 -5.34 8.21
N ASN A 301 16.19 -4.48 7.21
CA ASN A 301 15.24 -4.39 6.11
C ASN A 301 16.03 -4.34 4.79
N ILE A 302 15.62 -5.16 3.83
CA ILE A 302 16.10 -5.07 2.45
C ILE A 302 14.99 -4.40 1.64
N ASN A 303 15.25 -3.20 1.15
CA ASN A 303 14.28 -2.40 0.42
C ASN A 303 14.66 -2.30 -1.06
N ASN A 304 13.80 -2.79 -1.94
CA ASN A 304 13.98 -2.75 -3.38
C ASN A 304 13.06 -1.70 -4.02
N ALA A 305 13.60 -0.79 -4.82
CA ALA A 305 12.82 0.12 -5.66
C ALA A 305 13.12 -0.15 -7.13
N ASN A 306 12.19 -0.84 -7.82
CA ASN A 306 12.23 -1.02 -9.26
C ASN A 306 11.80 0.28 -9.95
N ILE A 307 12.76 0.98 -10.56
CA ILE A 307 12.55 2.28 -11.21
C ILE A 307 13.01 2.27 -12.67
N GLY A 308 13.05 1.08 -13.27
CA GLY A 308 13.31 0.88 -14.70
C GLY A 308 12.11 1.07 -15.62
N GLY A 309 10.90 1.18 -15.05
CA GLY A 309 9.64 1.35 -15.80
C GLY A 309 8.97 0.03 -16.23
N ASN A 310 9.68 -1.10 -16.18
CA ASN A 310 9.11 -2.42 -16.43
C ASN A 310 8.34 -2.95 -15.22
N LYS A 311 7.29 -3.72 -15.47
CA LYS A 311 6.44 -4.37 -14.45
C LYS A 311 7.00 -5.74 -14.02
N SER A 312 8.32 -5.82 -13.85
CA SER A 312 9.06 -7.08 -13.67
C SER A 312 9.31 -7.49 -12.23
N SER A 313 8.80 -6.76 -11.23
CA SER A 313 9.08 -7.07 -9.81
C SER A 313 8.54 -8.42 -9.36
N PHE A 314 7.45 -8.93 -9.96
CA PHE A 314 6.96 -10.29 -9.67
C PHE A 314 7.76 -11.38 -10.40
N SER A 315 8.53 -11.02 -11.41
CA SER A 315 9.45 -11.93 -12.11
C SER A 315 10.76 -12.14 -11.35
N ILE A 316 10.99 -11.40 -10.25
CA ILE A 316 12.18 -11.54 -9.40
C ILE A 316 11.91 -12.46 -8.22
N ASN A 317 12.70 -13.53 -8.15
CA ASN A 317 12.82 -14.36 -6.94
C ASN A 317 14.09 -13.94 -6.19
N GLN A 318 13.93 -13.40 -4.97
CA GLN A 318 15.05 -13.00 -4.12
C GLN A 318 15.21 -13.98 -2.95
N LYS A 319 16.44 -14.46 -2.76
CA LYS A 319 16.85 -15.27 -1.60
C LYS A 319 17.90 -14.54 -0.79
N THR A 320 17.77 -14.60 0.52
CA THR A 320 18.64 -13.86 1.45
C THR A 320 19.21 -14.80 2.49
N SER A 321 20.52 -14.75 2.70
CA SER A 321 21.20 -15.43 3.80
C SER A 321 22.00 -14.41 4.63
N LEU A 322 21.74 -14.36 5.93
CA LEU A 322 22.44 -13.52 6.89
C LEU A 322 23.35 -14.39 7.75
N ASN A 323 24.66 -14.23 7.63
CA ASN A 323 25.64 -14.88 8.48
C ASN A 323 26.13 -13.91 9.54
N VAL A 324 25.91 -14.26 10.80
CA VAL A 324 26.24 -13.44 11.97
C VAL A 324 27.48 -14.02 12.65
N PHE A 325 28.49 -13.19 12.83
CA PHE A 325 29.70 -13.51 13.58
C PHE A 325 29.85 -12.56 14.77
N VAL A 326 30.24 -13.11 15.93
CA VAL A 326 30.50 -12.35 17.16
C VAL A 326 31.92 -12.65 17.60
N ASP A 327 32.75 -11.62 17.69
CA ASP A 327 34.14 -11.76 18.14
C ASP A 327 34.26 -11.81 19.69
N ASP A 328 35.47 -12.09 20.18
CA ASP A 328 35.77 -12.14 21.62
C ASP A 328 35.53 -10.80 22.34
N ASN A 329 35.48 -9.68 21.60
CA ASN A 329 35.20 -8.34 22.13
C ASN A 329 33.70 -7.99 22.07
N GLY A 330 32.85 -8.96 21.68
CA GLY A 330 31.42 -8.80 21.56
C GLY A 330 30.96 -8.03 20.33
N THR A 331 31.86 -7.74 19.40
CA THR A 331 31.56 -7.04 18.14
C THR A 331 30.79 -7.97 17.23
N ILE A 332 29.67 -7.50 16.68
CA ILE A 332 28.85 -8.26 15.73
C ILE A 332 29.20 -7.82 14.32
N THR A 333 29.55 -8.78 13.48
CA THR A 333 29.79 -8.60 12.04
C THR A 333 28.81 -9.48 11.26
N ASP A 334 28.02 -8.84 10.43
CA ASP A 334 27.02 -9.48 9.60
C ASP A 334 27.49 -9.54 8.16
N THR A 335 27.37 -10.71 7.53
CA THR A 335 27.56 -10.90 6.10
C THR A 335 26.25 -11.32 5.46
N LEU A 336 25.71 -10.44 4.64
CA LEU A 336 24.47 -10.61 3.92
C LEU A 336 24.76 -11.08 2.48
N ASN A 337 24.29 -12.28 2.13
CA ASN A 337 24.28 -12.78 0.76
C ASN A 337 22.86 -12.66 0.19
N ILE A 338 22.72 -11.94 -0.92
CA ILE A 338 21.44 -11.74 -1.59
C ILE A 338 21.57 -12.29 -3.01
N ILE A 339 20.69 -13.20 -3.39
CA ILE A 339 20.61 -13.75 -4.74
C ILE A 339 19.28 -13.32 -5.34
N ARG A 340 19.33 -12.71 -6.53
CA ARG A 340 18.15 -12.32 -7.32
C ARG A 340 18.14 -13.11 -8.62
N ILE A 341 17.03 -13.78 -8.89
CA ILE A 341 16.80 -14.59 -10.10
C ILE A 341 15.63 -13.98 -10.86
N HIS A 342 15.85 -13.61 -12.12
CA HIS A 342 14.78 -13.13 -13.00
C HIS A 342 14.17 -14.28 -13.81
N SER A 343 12.99 -14.77 -13.40
CA SER A 343 12.28 -15.89 -14.04
C SER A 343 11.25 -15.49 -15.10
N GLY A 344 11.22 -14.20 -15.45
CA GLY A 344 10.36 -13.65 -16.50
C GLY A 344 10.79 -14.03 -17.93
N ASN A 345 10.15 -13.42 -18.93
CA ASN A 345 10.23 -13.83 -20.34
C ASN A 345 10.55 -12.68 -21.33
N ASP A 346 10.82 -11.47 -20.84
CA ASP A 346 11.13 -10.28 -21.66
C ASP A 346 9.99 -9.88 -22.62
N ILE A 347 8.76 -10.27 -22.30
CA ILE A 347 7.56 -9.86 -23.03
C ILE A 347 6.88 -8.74 -22.24
N TRP A 348 6.71 -7.57 -22.87
CA TRP A 348 6.03 -6.43 -22.28
C TRP A 348 4.73 -6.87 -21.55
N PRO A 349 4.57 -6.53 -20.26
CA PRO A 349 5.27 -5.47 -19.53
C PRO A 349 6.48 -5.92 -18.70
N ASP A 350 6.86 -7.19 -18.83
CA ASP A 350 8.08 -7.73 -18.25
C ASP A 350 9.31 -7.22 -19.02
N GLY A 351 10.48 -7.40 -18.42
CA GLY A 351 11.77 -6.92 -18.93
C GLY A 351 12.74 -6.69 -17.79
N ASP A 352 13.93 -6.17 -18.09
CA ASP A 352 14.97 -5.93 -17.10
C ASP A 352 14.45 -5.25 -15.82
N ASN A 353 14.83 -5.81 -14.67
CA ASN A 353 14.49 -5.24 -13.37
C ASN A 353 15.60 -4.31 -12.91
N ILE A 354 15.38 -3.00 -13.05
CA ILE A 354 16.34 -1.96 -12.68
C ILE A 354 15.98 -1.47 -11.29
N SER A 355 16.76 -1.89 -10.30
CA SER A 355 16.42 -1.74 -8.89
C SER A 355 17.47 -0.96 -8.13
N TYR A 356 17.06 0.09 -7.42
CA TYR A 356 17.87 0.65 -6.34
C TYR A 356 17.57 -0.13 -5.07
N GLN A 357 18.55 -0.89 -4.57
CA GLN A 357 18.41 -1.66 -3.34
C GLN A 357 19.04 -0.92 -2.17
N ARG A 358 18.37 -0.93 -1.02
CA ARG A 358 18.85 -0.38 0.23
C ARG A 358 18.85 -1.45 1.30
N ILE A 359 19.98 -1.60 1.98
CA ILE A 359 20.13 -2.41 3.18
C ILE A 359 20.03 -1.45 4.36
N ILE A 360 18.93 -1.50 5.10
CA ILE A 360 18.69 -0.63 6.26
C ILE A 360 18.97 -1.41 7.54
N VAL A 361 19.91 -0.88 8.33
CA VAL A 361 20.52 -1.52 9.49
C VAL A 361 20.53 -0.57 10.71
N PRO A 362 20.92 -1.00 11.92
CA PRO A 362 20.97 -0.11 13.08
C PRO A 362 21.81 1.14 12.83
N ASP A 363 21.39 2.28 13.40
CA ASP A 363 22.12 3.55 13.29
C ASP A 363 23.52 3.42 13.90
N GLY A 364 24.53 3.80 13.13
CA GLY A 364 25.93 3.67 13.50
C GLY A 364 26.60 2.38 13.01
N ALA A 365 25.90 1.51 12.29
CA ALA A 365 26.54 0.39 11.59
C ALA A 365 27.57 0.89 10.57
N ILE A 366 28.65 0.14 10.41
CA ILE A 366 29.79 0.49 9.56
C ILE A 366 29.89 -0.53 8.43
N LEU A 367 29.82 -0.07 7.18
CA LEU A 367 30.04 -0.93 6.01
C LEU A 367 31.52 -1.34 5.93
N ILE A 368 31.78 -2.63 5.76
CA ILE A 368 33.13 -3.21 5.69
C ILE A 368 33.46 -3.67 4.28
N ASN A 369 32.53 -4.38 3.63
CA ASN A 369 32.69 -4.88 2.27
C ASN A 369 31.36 -4.80 1.51
N ALA A 370 31.44 -4.61 0.20
CA ALA A 370 30.28 -4.74 -0.68
C ALA A 370 30.73 -5.25 -2.05
N GLU A 371 30.16 -6.37 -2.48
CA GLU A 371 30.43 -6.97 -3.79
C GLU A 371 29.14 -7.24 -4.54
N LEU A 372 29.18 -7.10 -5.87
CA LEU A 372 28.13 -7.46 -6.81
C LEU A 372 28.69 -8.42 -7.87
N ASP A 373 28.17 -9.63 -7.95
CA ASP A 373 28.71 -10.73 -8.78
C ASP A 373 30.23 -10.95 -8.61
N GLY A 374 30.72 -10.77 -7.37
CA GLY A 374 32.15 -10.88 -7.04
C GLY A 374 33.02 -9.68 -7.45
N GLN A 375 32.41 -8.59 -7.94
CA GLN A 375 33.10 -7.32 -8.18
C GLN A 375 32.91 -6.38 -6.99
N ASP A 376 34.00 -5.78 -6.50
CA ASP A 376 33.97 -4.78 -5.44
C ASP A 376 33.20 -3.53 -5.89
N ILE A 377 32.15 -3.18 -5.14
CA ILE A 377 31.31 -1.99 -5.33
C ILE A 377 31.34 -1.08 -4.10
N LEU A 378 32.26 -1.29 -3.15
CA LEU A 378 32.28 -0.58 -1.86
C LEU A 378 32.27 0.94 -1.99
N LYS A 379 32.93 1.48 -3.02
CA LYS A 379 32.97 2.93 -3.32
C LYS A 379 31.69 3.47 -3.95
N ASP A 380 30.89 2.60 -4.56
CA ASP A 380 29.63 2.94 -5.23
C ASP A 380 28.44 2.82 -4.27
N VAL A 381 28.62 2.19 -3.10
CA VAL A 381 27.61 2.13 -2.05
C VAL A 381 27.45 3.49 -1.40
N GLU A 382 26.25 4.03 -1.48
CA GLU A 382 25.87 5.24 -0.80
C GLU A 382 25.51 4.95 0.65
N ILE A 383 26.15 5.65 1.58
CA ILE A 383 25.89 5.51 3.01
C ILE A 383 25.12 6.74 3.48
N THR A 384 23.84 6.56 3.80
CA THR A 384 22.97 7.64 4.28
C THR A 384 22.36 7.31 5.64
N LYS A 385 21.62 8.28 6.20
CA LYS A 385 20.76 8.05 7.36
C LYS A 385 19.32 8.35 6.99
N GLU A 386 18.44 7.38 7.23
CA GLU A 386 17.00 7.53 7.03
C GLU A 386 16.25 6.98 8.24
N SER A 387 15.25 7.69 8.75
CA SER A 387 14.37 7.23 9.83
C SER A 387 15.09 6.72 11.10
N GLY A 388 16.26 7.28 11.41
CA GLY A 388 17.08 6.87 12.55
C GLY A 388 17.76 5.51 12.35
N LYS A 389 18.12 5.18 11.11
CA LYS A 389 18.87 3.97 10.71
C LYS A 389 20.03 4.36 9.80
N THR A 390 21.08 3.54 9.76
CA THR A 390 22.09 3.59 8.70
C THR A 390 21.55 2.86 7.48
N VAL A 391 21.79 3.40 6.28
CA VAL A 391 21.33 2.85 5.01
C VAL A 391 22.53 2.66 4.09
N PHE A 392 22.68 1.46 3.53
CA PHE A 392 23.62 1.16 2.45
C PHE A 392 22.83 1.00 1.15
N GLY A 393 22.92 1.98 0.26
CA GLY A 393 22.17 2.04 -1.00
C GLY A 393 23.04 1.82 -2.22
N TYR A 394 22.63 0.92 -3.12
CA TYR A 394 23.33 0.65 -4.38
C TYR A 394 22.37 0.14 -5.46
N ARG A 395 22.80 0.21 -6.71
CA ARG A 395 22.04 -0.31 -7.86
C ARG A 395 22.25 -1.82 -7.98
N PHE A 396 21.16 -2.57 -8.11
CA PHE A 396 21.15 -4.02 -8.19
C PHE A 396 20.22 -4.50 -9.32
N ASP A 397 20.67 -4.28 -10.54
CA ASP A 397 19.91 -4.63 -11.73
C ASP A 397 19.94 -6.14 -11.97
N THR A 398 18.82 -6.70 -12.43
CA THR A 398 18.72 -8.11 -12.80
C THR A 398 18.01 -8.20 -14.15
N SER A 399 18.77 -8.46 -15.21
CA SER A 399 18.21 -8.65 -16.54
C SER A 399 17.46 -9.97 -16.66
N VAL A 400 16.59 -10.08 -17.67
CA VAL A 400 15.76 -11.27 -17.87
C VAL A 400 16.61 -12.54 -18.02
N GLY A 401 16.20 -13.61 -17.33
CA GLY A 401 16.88 -14.91 -17.36
C GLY A 401 18.20 -14.95 -16.57
N GLN A 402 18.64 -13.84 -15.99
CA GLN A 402 19.89 -13.79 -15.22
C GLN A 402 19.67 -14.12 -13.74
N THR A 403 20.74 -14.63 -13.14
CA THR A 403 20.92 -14.69 -11.69
C THR A 403 22.05 -13.74 -11.32
N LYS A 404 21.81 -12.90 -10.32
CA LYS A 404 22.75 -11.91 -9.82
C LYS A 404 22.91 -12.06 -8.30
N SER A 405 24.09 -11.77 -7.77
CA SER A 405 24.37 -11.88 -6.34
C SER A 405 25.01 -10.62 -5.77
N ALA A 406 24.68 -10.30 -4.52
CA ALA A 406 25.35 -9.27 -3.73
C ALA A 406 25.85 -9.86 -2.41
N ASN A 407 27.06 -9.50 -2.00
CA ASN A 407 27.64 -9.83 -0.70
C ASN A 407 27.97 -8.53 0.04
N ILE A 408 27.24 -8.25 1.11
CA ILE A 408 27.40 -7.01 1.90
C ILE A 408 27.83 -7.39 3.31
N THR A 409 28.99 -6.93 3.74
CA THR A 409 29.49 -7.16 5.10
C THR A 409 29.52 -5.85 5.87
N TYR A 410 28.94 -5.83 7.06
CA TYR A 410 28.90 -4.66 7.92
C TYR A 410 29.03 -5.03 9.39
N GLN A 411 29.51 -4.07 10.18
CA GLN A 411 29.66 -4.20 11.62
C GLN A 411 28.54 -3.44 12.33
N LEU A 412 27.92 -4.06 13.33
CA LEU A 412 26.88 -3.42 14.13
C LEU A 412 27.46 -2.52 15.23
N PRO A 413 26.74 -1.45 15.61
CA PRO A 413 27.18 -0.52 16.65
C PRO A 413 27.06 -1.08 18.06
N LYS A 414 26.11 -2.01 18.29
CA LYS A 414 25.91 -2.66 19.58
C LYS A 414 26.85 -3.85 19.72
N LYS A 415 27.37 -4.01 20.93
CA LYS A 415 28.13 -5.20 21.34
C LYS A 415 27.28 -6.10 22.21
N ILE A 416 27.52 -7.40 22.12
CA ILE A 416 26.88 -8.43 22.94
C ILE A 416 27.92 -9.31 23.61
N LYS A 417 27.62 -9.94 24.75
CA LYS A 417 28.62 -10.73 25.48
C LYS A 417 28.85 -12.09 24.84
N ASN A 418 27.79 -12.68 24.29
CA ASN A 418 27.81 -13.99 23.66
C ASN A 418 26.74 -14.05 22.56
N ILE A 419 26.87 -15.03 21.65
CA ILE A 419 25.93 -15.21 20.53
C ILE A 419 24.49 -15.46 20.98
N ASN A 420 24.25 -16.01 22.18
CA ASN A 420 22.89 -16.25 22.68
C ASN A 420 22.19 -14.94 23.10
N ASP A 421 22.91 -13.83 23.21
CA ASP A 421 22.33 -12.50 23.41
C ASP A 421 21.96 -11.81 22.08
N TYR A 422 22.27 -12.43 20.94
CA TYR A 422 21.93 -11.91 19.62
C TYR A 422 20.42 -11.97 19.42
N SER A 423 19.84 -10.91 18.86
CA SER A 423 18.49 -10.96 18.32
C SER A 423 18.38 -10.04 17.12
N LEU A 424 17.54 -10.45 16.17
CA LEU A 424 17.30 -9.76 14.91
C LEU A 424 15.84 -9.32 14.83
N TYR A 425 15.62 -8.05 14.53
CA TYR A 425 14.33 -7.59 14.03
C TYR A 425 14.35 -7.46 12.51
N TRP A 426 13.76 -8.42 11.80
CA TRP A 426 13.52 -8.33 10.37
C TRP A 426 12.22 -7.58 10.11
N GLN A 427 12.33 -6.40 9.50
CA GLN A 427 11.17 -5.65 9.05
C GLN A 427 10.94 -5.92 7.57
N LYS A 428 9.77 -6.44 7.21
CA LYS A 428 9.44 -6.79 5.82
C LYS A 428 9.05 -5.54 5.01
N GLN A 429 9.50 -5.48 3.75
CA GLN A 429 9.10 -4.44 2.81
C GLN A 429 7.61 -4.58 2.37
N SER A 430 6.92 -3.45 2.27
CA SER A 430 5.56 -3.37 1.69
C SER A 430 5.58 -3.69 0.20
N GLY A 431 4.54 -4.36 -0.30
CA GLY A 431 4.41 -4.72 -1.72
C GLY A 431 5.15 -6.00 -2.12
N VAL A 432 6.14 -6.44 -1.34
CA VAL A 432 6.72 -7.79 -1.50
C VAL A 432 5.74 -8.83 -0.96
N ILE A 433 5.57 -9.97 -1.64
CA ILE A 433 4.66 -11.04 -1.19
C ILE A 433 5.25 -11.79 0.00
N SER A 434 6.52 -12.19 -0.09
CA SER A 434 7.28 -12.82 0.97
C SER A 434 8.78 -12.63 0.76
N ASP A 435 9.54 -12.58 1.85
CA ASP A 435 11.00 -12.56 1.85
C ASP A 435 11.52 -13.97 2.15
N ASP A 436 12.37 -14.55 1.31
CA ASP A 436 13.06 -15.80 1.64
C ASP A 436 14.33 -15.49 2.43
N LEU A 437 14.34 -15.84 3.73
CA LEU A 437 15.41 -15.52 4.66
C LEU A 437 15.95 -16.79 5.34
N GLN A 438 17.26 -16.91 5.30
CA GLN A 438 18.05 -17.80 6.13
C GLN A 438 18.92 -16.97 7.08
N VAL A 439 18.97 -17.34 8.36
CA VAL A 439 19.87 -16.72 9.36
C VAL A 439 20.77 -17.81 9.92
N ILE A 440 22.06 -17.53 9.93
CA ILE A 440 23.13 -18.45 10.32
C ILE A 440 23.96 -17.78 11.42
N THR A 441 24.17 -18.48 12.52
CA THR A 441 25.03 -18.06 13.63
C THR A 441 26.01 -19.17 13.94
N ASN A 442 27.32 -18.89 14.04
CA ASN A 442 28.36 -19.89 14.31
C ASN A 442 28.28 -21.14 13.38
N GLY A 443 27.97 -20.91 12.10
CA GLY A 443 27.84 -21.98 11.10
C GLY A 443 26.57 -22.83 11.22
N GLN A 444 25.66 -22.53 12.14
CA GLN A 444 24.38 -23.23 12.28
C GLN A 444 23.22 -22.37 11.78
N VAL A 445 22.34 -22.97 10.98
CA VAL A 445 21.10 -22.33 10.53
C VAL A 445 20.12 -22.28 11.71
N ILE A 446 19.81 -21.07 12.19
CA ILE A 446 18.86 -20.85 13.29
C ILE A 446 17.47 -20.45 12.78
N PHE A 447 17.39 -19.97 11.53
CA PHE A 447 16.13 -19.66 10.86
C PHE A 447 16.26 -19.91 9.36
N SER A 448 15.23 -20.47 8.74
CA SER A 448 15.15 -20.65 7.28
C SER A 448 13.70 -20.79 6.86
N ASN A 449 13.08 -19.72 6.38
CA ASN A 449 11.70 -19.76 5.91
C ASN A 449 11.34 -18.55 5.03
N ALA A 450 10.24 -18.66 4.30
CA ALA A 450 9.58 -17.53 3.68
C ALA A 450 8.81 -16.72 4.74
N ILE A 451 9.10 -15.42 4.80
CA ILE A 451 8.56 -14.47 5.77
C ILE A 451 7.50 -13.58 5.08
N ARG A 452 6.29 -13.52 5.63
CA ARG A 452 5.20 -12.66 5.12
C ARG A 452 4.90 -11.44 5.99
N THR A 453 5.42 -11.39 7.20
CA THR A 453 5.23 -10.29 8.17
C THR A 453 6.58 -9.84 8.73
N ASN A 454 6.63 -8.82 9.57
CA ASN A 454 7.83 -8.61 10.38
C ASN A 454 8.13 -9.85 11.25
N LEU A 455 9.41 -10.11 11.50
CA LEU A 455 9.91 -11.22 12.31
C LEU A 455 10.85 -10.67 13.38
N GLU A 456 10.68 -11.14 14.61
CA GLU A 456 11.63 -10.95 15.70
C GLU A 456 12.23 -12.32 16.03
N LEU A 457 13.52 -12.50 15.74
CA LEU A 457 14.29 -13.70 16.05
C LEU A 457 15.10 -13.43 17.32
N LYS A 458 15.02 -14.35 18.28
CA LYS A 458 15.68 -14.27 19.58
C LYS A 458 16.58 -15.47 19.82
#